data_AF-A0A3B9AA75-F1
#
_entry.id   AF-A0A3B9AA75-F1
#
_cell.length_a   1.000
_cell.length_b   1.000
_cell.length_c   1.000
_cell.angle_alpha   90.00
_cell.angle_beta   90.00
_cell.angle_gamma   90.00
#
_symmetry.space_group_name_H-M   'P 1'
#
loop_
_entity.id
_entity.type
_entity.pdbx_description
1 polymer ?
#
loop_
_entity_poly.entity_id
_entity_poly.type
_entity_poly.pdbx_seq_one_letter_code
_entity_poly.pdbx_strand_id
1 'polypeptide(L)' 'LARDYLAPLIQGEDYPPYKNGTPQYAKLKNTLVSKKLKGRFRI' A
#
# COMPACT_ATOMS: atom_id res chain seq x y z
N LEU A 1 -27.44 -15.40 0.31
CA LEU A 1 -26.62 -15.14 -0.90
C LEU A 1 -25.60 -14.02 -0.66
N ALA A 2 -25.99 -12.75 -0.56
CA ALA A 2 -25.01 -11.66 -0.39
C ALA A 2 -24.22 -11.75 0.93
N ARG A 3 -24.90 -12.03 2.06
CA ARG A 3 -24.25 -12.13 3.37
C ARG A 3 -23.30 -13.33 3.48
N ASP A 4 -23.69 -14.49 2.95
CA ASP A 4 -22.87 -15.71 3.00
C ASP A 4 -21.55 -15.55 2.23
N TYR A 5 -21.57 -14.74 1.17
CA TYR A 5 -20.38 -14.41 0.38
C TYR A 5 -19.51 -13.33 1.06
N LEU A 6 -20.11 -12.25 1.57
CA LEU A 6 -19.37 -11.11 2.09
C LEU A 6 -18.86 -11.30 3.53
N ALA A 7 -19.60 -12.02 4.37
CA ALA A 7 -19.27 -12.22 5.78
C ALA A 7 -17.86 -12.81 6.01
N PRO A 8 -17.42 -13.87 5.32
CA PRO A 8 -16.08 -14.41 5.53
C PRO A 8 -14.96 -13.50 5.01
N LEU A 9 -15.23 -12.60 4.07
CA LEU A 9 -14.21 -11.73 3.46
C LEU A 9 -13.79 -10.56 4.36
N ILE A 10 -14.65 -10.18 5.31
CA ILE A 10 -14.41 -9.06 6.24
C ILE A 10 -14.06 -9.56 7.65
N GLN A 11 -13.88 -10.87 7.83
CA GLN A 11 -13.62 -11.45 9.14
C GLN A 11 -12.14 -11.23 9.54
N GLY A 12 -11.95 -10.65 10.74
CA GLY A 12 -10.64 -10.45 11.34
C GLY A 12 -10.18 -8.99 11.24
N GLU A 13 -9.77 -8.44 12.38
CA GLU A 13 -9.19 -7.10 12.46
C GLU A 13 -7.67 -7.22 12.47
N ASP A 14 -6.98 -6.44 11.63
CA ASP A 14 -5.52 -6.34 11.59
C ASP A 14 -5.12 -4.91 11.97
N TYR A 15 -4.95 -4.68 13.28
CA TYR A 15 -4.60 -3.36 13.80
C TYR A 15 -3.11 -3.07 13.55
N PRO A 16 -2.77 -1.93 12.91
CA PRO A 16 -1.38 -1.59 12.63
C PRO A 16 -0.61 -1.23 13.92
N PRO A 17 0.73 -1.23 13.91
CA PRO A 17 1.53 -0.74 15.03
C PRO A 17 1.29 0.76 15.26
N TYR A 18 1.28 1.19 16.52
CA TYR A 18 1.09 2.59 16.91
C TYR A 18 2.38 3.22 17.43
N LYS A 19 2.58 4.50 17.10
CA LYS A 19 3.62 5.35 17.66
C LYS A 19 2.98 6.62 18.21
N ASN A 20 3.18 6.89 19.51
CA ASN A 20 2.61 8.05 20.22
C ASN A 20 1.08 8.18 20.03
N GLY A 21 0.35 7.06 20.07
CA GLY A 21 -1.11 7.06 19.91
C GLY A 21 -1.61 7.16 18.47
N THR A 22 -0.73 7.15 17.46
CA THR A 22 -1.10 7.21 16.03
C THR A 22 -0.63 5.98 15.27
N PRO A 23 -1.41 5.45 14.30
CA PRO A 23 -0.96 4.36 13.42
C PRO A 23 0.33 4.72 12.69
N GLN A 24 1.30 3.81 12.70
CA GLN A 24 2.58 3.98 12.06
C GLN A 24 2.51 3.53 10.60
N TYR A 25 2.14 4.45 9.70
CA TYR A 25 2.14 4.18 8.26
C TYR A 25 3.55 4.14 7.66
N ALA A 26 3.76 3.25 6.69
CA ALA A 26 5.00 3.18 5.93
C ALA A 26 5.13 4.39 4.98
N LYS A 27 6.32 5.00 4.94
CA LYS A 27 6.65 6.07 3.98
C LYS A 27 7.81 5.62 3.10
N LEU A 28 7.58 5.52 1.80
CA LEU A 28 8.62 5.20 0.83
C LEU A 28 9.54 6.41 0.61
N LYS A 29 10.84 6.17 0.44
CA LYS A 29 11.83 7.22 0.17
C LYS A 29 11.70 7.79 -1.25
N ASN A 30 11.12 7.02 -2.17
CA ASN A 30 10.92 7.39 -3.58
C ASN A 30 12.17 8.00 -4.23
N THR A 31 13.36 7.50 -3.87
CA THR A 31 14.62 7.99 -4.40
C THR A 31 14.75 7.58 -5.86
N LEU A 32 14.99 8.55 -6.73
CA LEU A 32 15.16 8.30 -8.16
C LEU A 32 16.47 7.55 -8.41
N VAL A 33 16.40 6.55 -9.28
CA VAL A 33 17.59 5.88 -9.82
C VAL A 33 18.00 6.55 -11.13
N SER A 34 19.27 6.39 -11.51
CA SER A 34 19.79 6.90 -12.78
C SER A 34 19.00 6.31 -13.97
N LYS A 35 18.66 7.16 -14.94
CA LYS A 35 18.01 6.71 -16.18
C LYS A 35 18.92 5.77 -16.95
N LYS A 36 18.37 4.62 -17.38
CA LYS A 36 19.07 3.68 -18.27
C LYS A 36 19.10 4.16 -19.72
N LEU A 37 18.04 4.85 -20.15
CA LEU A 37 17.91 5.36 -21.52
C LEU A 37 18.36 6.82 -21.58
N LYS A 38 19.12 7.15 -22.61
CA LYS A 38 19.59 8.52 -22.88
C LYS A 38 18.48 9.42 -23.44
N GLY A 39 17.49 8.83 -24.13
CA GLY A 39 16.47 9.55 -24.87
C GLY A 39 15.11 9.62 -24.18
N ARG A 40 14.22 10.45 -24.73
CA ARG A 40 12.79 10.45 -24.40
C ARG A 40 12.10 9.34 -25.19
N PHE A 41 11.14 8.66 -24.55
CA PHE A 41 10.23 7.76 -25.24
C PHE A 41 9.20 8.57 -26.06
N ARG A 42 8.94 8.15 -27.30
CA ARG A 42 7.93 8.73 -28.22
C ARG A 42 7.09 7.59 -28.79
N ILE A 43 5.78 7.84 -28.98
CA ILE A 43 4.83 6.93 -29.62
C ILE A 43 4.67 7.36 -31.08
#